data_AF-A0A667YNM4-F1
#
_entry.id   AF-A0A667YNM4-F1
#
_cell.length_a   1.000
_cell.length_b   1.000
_cell.length_c   1.000
_cell.angle_alpha   90.00
_cell.angle_beta   90.00
_cell.angle_gamma   90.00
#
_symmetry.space_group_name_H-M   'P 1'
#
loop_
_entity.id
_entity.type
_entity.pdbx_description
1 polymer ?
#
loop_
_entity_poly.entity_id
_entity_poly.type
_entity_poly.pdbx_seq_one_letter_code
_entity_poly.pdbx_strand_id
1 'polypeptide(L)'
;MVDILGKCSSCLTVVLLLFRRVTSSAPPQTKAKDTPVPLYQALLTRVRRQGCQDGEYQHEGKTCCFCPAGQHLVNHCTENHGQNCKICEDGKYMSHPNIQTNCDTCTSCSHRSANLEEKEPCTVYRNRVCQCKDGFYCTTPGCVDLFPFLPEIANLMEWTVMRDVAVRSGMPLTAIDVHEENHPRDRREQIFHLLREWVEREGKEASKQLVKTLQDMGKRNTAEAVVAIINSNGNAGGNV
;
A
#
# COMPACT_ATOMS: atom_id res chain seq x y z
N MET A 1 -16.11 3.16 59.29
CA MET A 1 -16.46 1.74 59.41
C MET A 1 -16.32 1.17 57.99
N VAL A 2 -15.26 0.49 57.55
CA VAL A 2 -14.05 -0.11 58.14
C VAL A 2 -12.95 -0.04 57.05
N ASP A 3 -11.72 0.33 57.44
CA ASP A 3 -10.45 0.20 56.71
C ASP A 3 -9.80 -1.17 56.91
N ILE A 4 -9.06 -1.71 55.92
CA ILE A 4 -7.73 -2.39 55.98
C ILE A 4 -7.20 -2.40 54.52
N LEU A 5 -6.20 -1.66 54.01
CA LEU A 5 -4.80 -1.34 54.38
C LEU A 5 -3.82 -2.52 54.42
N GLY A 6 -3.24 -2.86 53.26
CA GLY A 6 -2.01 -3.65 53.12
C GLY A 6 -0.81 -2.75 52.82
N LYS A 7 -0.03 -2.44 53.85
CA LYS A 7 1.25 -1.71 53.81
C LYS A 7 2.39 -2.68 53.44
N CYS A 8 3.38 -2.23 52.69
CA CYS A 8 4.74 -2.77 52.81
C CYS A 8 5.66 -1.63 53.26
N SER A 9 6.23 -1.82 54.45
CA SER A 9 6.94 -0.82 55.23
C SER A 9 8.45 -0.94 55.04
N SER A 10 9.08 0.22 55.08
CA SER A 10 10.48 0.59 55.14
C SER A 10 11.41 -0.30 55.96
N CYS A 11 12.69 -0.36 55.56
CA CYS A 11 13.81 -0.33 56.51
C CYS A 11 14.91 0.58 55.97
N LEU A 12 15.04 1.72 56.63
CA LEU A 12 16.10 2.71 56.55
C LEU A 12 17.10 2.34 57.67
N THR A 13 18.42 2.31 57.42
CA THR A 13 19.40 2.98 58.31
C THR A 13 20.83 2.96 57.76
N VAL A 14 21.41 4.15 57.86
CA VAL A 14 22.80 4.61 57.70
C VAL A 14 23.72 4.00 58.78
N VAL A 15 25.05 3.92 58.55
CA VAL A 15 26.15 4.32 59.48
C VAL A 15 27.56 3.97 58.96
N LEU A 16 28.32 5.03 58.66
CA LEU A 16 29.72 5.39 58.96
C LEU A 16 30.91 4.40 58.81
N LEU A 17 31.83 4.83 57.92
CA LEU A 17 33.30 4.92 58.03
C LEU A 17 33.99 4.33 59.27
N LEU A 18 34.97 3.45 59.05
CA LEU A 18 36.25 3.46 59.78
C LEU A 18 37.43 3.12 58.85
N PHE A 19 38.43 4.01 58.89
CA PHE A 19 39.76 3.89 58.30
C PHE A 19 40.65 2.92 59.06
N ARG A 20 41.48 2.16 58.33
CA ARG A 20 42.97 2.11 58.42
C ARG A 20 43.50 1.09 57.40
N ARG A 21 44.14 1.55 56.31
CA ARG A 21 45.61 1.49 56.03
C ARG A 21 46.23 0.12 56.36
N VAL A 22 46.90 -0.56 55.43
CA VAL A 22 48.34 -0.34 55.20
C VAL A 22 48.87 -1.12 53.96
N THR A 23 49.79 -0.46 53.24
CA THR A 23 50.91 -0.88 52.34
C THR A 23 50.66 -1.87 51.20
N SER A 24 50.78 -1.46 49.93
CA SER A 24 52.02 -1.15 49.17
C SER A 24 52.78 -2.39 48.72
N SER A 25 52.69 -2.71 47.43
CA SER A 25 53.85 -2.90 46.55
C SER A 25 53.40 -3.17 45.10
N ALA A 26 53.40 -2.13 44.26
CA ALA A 26 53.48 -2.29 42.81
C ALA A 26 54.92 -1.96 42.38
N PRO A 27 55.67 -2.90 41.74
CA PRO A 27 57.01 -2.68 41.24
C PRO A 27 56.98 -2.10 39.79
N PRO A 28 58.10 -1.68 39.20
CA PRO A 28 58.38 -0.27 38.93
C PRO A 28 58.10 0.14 37.48
N GLN A 29 57.85 1.43 37.32
CA GLN A 29 57.85 2.13 36.04
C GLN A 29 59.25 2.13 35.43
N THR A 30 59.42 1.49 34.27
CA THR A 30 60.52 1.83 33.35
C THR A 30 60.00 2.86 32.35
N LYS A 31 60.55 4.08 32.45
CA LYS A 31 60.28 5.19 31.55
C LYS A 31 60.59 4.79 30.10
N ALA A 32 59.55 4.67 29.28
CA ALA A 32 59.70 4.71 27.83
C ALA A 32 60.05 6.14 27.44
N LYS A 33 61.21 6.31 26.82
CA LYS A 33 61.74 7.59 26.33
C LYS A 33 60.79 8.17 25.29
N ASP A 34 60.47 9.44 25.43
CA ASP A 34 59.88 10.25 24.37
C ASP A 34 60.79 10.23 23.14
N THR A 35 60.36 9.52 22.08
CA THR A 35 60.91 9.71 20.74
C THR A 35 59.87 10.42 19.86
N PRO A 36 60.25 11.42 19.06
CA PRO A 36 59.29 12.19 18.27
C PRO A 36 58.67 11.29 17.20
N VAL A 37 57.34 11.21 17.19
CA VAL A 37 56.59 10.54 16.12
C VAL A 37 56.83 11.29 14.81
N PRO A 38 57.35 10.65 13.74
CA PRO A 38 57.43 11.29 12.44
C PRO A 38 56.01 11.44 11.88
N LEU A 39 55.69 12.64 11.40
CA LEU A 39 54.54 12.93 10.54
C LEU A 39 54.56 12.01 9.31
N TYR A 40 53.91 10.84 9.39
CA TYR A 40 53.58 10.08 8.19
C TYR A 40 52.16 9.50 8.28
N GLN A 41 51.26 10.22 7.62
CA GLN A 41 50.07 9.74 6.92
C GLN A 41 49.19 8.72 7.66
N ALA A 42 48.21 9.23 8.40
CA ALA A 42 46.95 8.53 8.56
C ALA A 42 46.25 8.50 7.19
N LEU A 43 46.54 7.48 6.38
CA LEU A 43 45.66 7.11 5.28
C LEU A 43 44.33 6.66 5.89
N LEU A 44 43.32 7.53 5.80
CA LEU A 44 41.92 7.11 5.88
C LEU A 44 41.63 6.22 4.67
N THR A 45 42.08 4.97 4.69
CA THR A 45 41.63 3.99 3.72
C THR A 45 40.16 3.69 4.03
N ARG A 46 39.26 4.39 3.34
CA ARG A 46 37.87 3.92 3.18
C ARG A 46 37.96 2.50 2.64
N VAL A 47 37.60 1.52 3.46
CA VAL A 47 37.31 0.16 2.98
C VAL A 47 36.19 0.32 1.96
N ARG A 48 36.53 0.19 0.67
CA ARG A 48 35.53 0.16 -0.41
C ARG A 48 34.63 -1.04 -0.10
N ARG A 49 33.34 -0.81 0.18
CA ARG A 49 32.36 -1.90 0.30
C ARG A 49 32.51 -2.78 -0.95
N GLN A 50 32.93 -4.02 -0.77
CA GLN A 50 33.30 -4.92 -1.88
C GLN A 50 32.09 -5.56 -2.57
N GLY A 51 30.87 -5.20 -2.19
CA GLY A 51 29.64 -5.73 -2.79
C GLY A 51 28.65 -4.63 -3.13
N CYS A 52 27.86 -4.87 -4.18
CA CYS A 52 26.81 -3.97 -4.62
C CYS A 52 25.61 -4.02 -3.66
N GLN A 53 25.06 -2.85 -3.33
CA GLN A 53 23.96 -2.73 -2.35
C GLN A 53 22.67 -3.38 -2.85
N ASP A 54 22.37 -3.23 -4.14
CA ASP A 54 21.12 -3.64 -4.76
C ASP A 54 21.25 -4.96 -5.55
N GLY A 55 22.37 -5.67 -5.37
CA GLY A 55 22.71 -6.92 -6.04
C GLY A 55 23.60 -6.74 -7.27
N GLU A 56 23.93 -7.87 -7.90
CA GLU A 56 24.98 -7.99 -8.92
C GLU A 56 24.53 -8.83 -10.11
N TYR A 57 25.08 -8.54 -11.29
CA TYR A 57 24.89 -9.32 -12.51
C TYR A 57 26.21 -9.50 -13.26
N GLN A 58 26.31 -10.53 -14.10
CA GLN A 58 27.50 -10.79 -14.92
C GLN A 58 27.34 -10.21 -16.32
N HIS A 59 28.39 -9.53 -16.80
CA HIS A 59 28.49 -9.08 -18.18
C HIS A 59 29.94 -9.14 -18.66
N GLU A 60 30.20 -9.86 -19.76
CA GLU A 60 31.55 -10.02 -20.33
C GLU A 60 32.64 -10.42 -19.32
N GLY A 61 32.31 -11.36 -18.42
CA GLY A 61 33.23 -11.85 -17.38
C GLY A 61 33.48 -10.86 -16.23
N LYS A 62 32.72 -9.76 -16.17
CA LYS A 62 32.76 -8.77 -15.09
C LYS A 62 31.50 -8.86 -14.24
N THR A 63 31.69 -8.67 -12.95
CA THR A 63 30.60 -8.54 -11.99
C THR A 63 30.16 -7.08 -11.98
N CYS A 64 28.94 -6.76 -12.40
CA CYS A 64 28.40 -5.40 -12.42
C CYS A 64 27.33 -5.23 -11.34
N CYS A 65 27.13 -4.00 -10.85
CA CYS A 65 26.03 -3.71 -9.94
C CYS A 65 24.73 -3.45 -10.71
N PHE A 66 23.59 -3.92 -10.20
CA PHE A 66 22.28 -3.49 -10.71
C PHE A 66 22.12 -1.98 -10.58
N CYS A 67 21.34 -1.37 -11.47
CA CYS A 67 20.82 -0.02 -11.23
C CYS A 67 19.78 -0.07 -10.11
N PRO A 68 19.79 0.88 -9.17
CA PRO A 68 18.77 0.92 -8.12
C PRO A 68 17.41 1.24 -8.71
N ALA A 69 16.36 1.05 -7.91
CA ALA A 69 15.03 1.56 -8.24
C ALA A 69 15.11 3.07 -8.57
N GLY A 70 14.28 3.53 -9.50
CA GLY A 70 14.31 4.90 -10.02
C GLY A 70 15.34 5.17 -11.11
N GLN A 71 16.15 4.17 -11.48
CA GLN A 71 17.17 4.31 -12.51
C GLN A 71 17.11 3.18 -13.54
N HIS A 72 17.63 3.45 -14.73
CA HIS A 72 17.83 2.48 -15.80
C HIS A 72 19.30 2.44 -16.23
N LEU A 73 19.71 1.33 -16.82
CA LEU A 73 21.07 1.10 -17.31
C LEU A 73 21.32 1.92 -18.59
N VAL A 74 22.43 2.65 -18.63
CA VAL A 74 22.87 3.35 -19.85
C VAL A 74 23.71 2.41 -20.70
N ASN A 75 24.69 1.76 -20.08
CA ASN A 75 25.49 0.70 -20.66
C ASN A 75 26.09 -0.17 -19.55
N HIS A 76 26.53 -1.36 -19.92
CA HIS A 76 27.14 -2.28 -18.97
C HIS A 76 28.45 -1.73 -18.39
N CYS A 77 28.82 -2.24 -17.21
CA CYS A 77 30.02 -1.83 -16.52
C CYS A 77 31.28 -2.23 -17.29
N THR A 78 32.31 -1.39 -17.24
CA THR A 78 33.62 -1.68 -17.83
C THR A 78 34.59 -2.31 -16.84
N GLU A 79 34.30 -2.23 -15.53
CA GLU A 79 35.12 -2.72 -14.41
C GLU A 79 34.25 -3.47 -13.39
N ASN A 80 34.86 -4.37 -12.61
CA ASN A 80 34.17 -5.11 -11.56
C ASN A 80 33.56 -4.19 -10.49
N HIS A 81 32.32 -4.50 -10.12
CA HIS A 81 31.41 -3.74 -9.29
C HIS A 81 31.18 -2.30 -9.78
N GLY A 82 31.26 -2.11 -11.10
CA GLY A 82 30.88 -0.86 -11.76
C GLY A 82 29.37 -0.75 -11.94
N GLN A 83 28.89 0.49 -12.05
CA GLN A 83 27.47 0.83 -12.19
C GLN A 83 27.36 2.05 -13.10
N ASN A 84 26.56 1.96 -14.17
CA ASN A 84 26.34 3.07 -15.09
C ASN A 84 24.86 3.24 -15.41
N CYS A 85 24.23 4.06 -14.59
CA CYS A 85 22.78 4.18 -14.50
C CYS A 85 22.37 5.64 -14.56
N LYS A 86 21.16 5.87 -15.06
CA LYS A 86 20.56 7.20 -15.15
C LYS A 86 19.16 7.16 -14.53
N ILE A 87 18.76 8.25 -13.89
CA ILE A 87 17.42 8.42 -13.34
C ILE A 87 16.39 8.36 -14.47
N CYS A 88 15.26 7.69 -14.23
CA CYS A 88 14.13 7.65 -15.15
C CYS A 88 13.67 9.05 -15.56
N GLU A 89 13.27 9.22 -16.81
CA GLU A 89 12.64 10.46 -17.25
C GLU A 89 11.27 10.70 -16.60
N ASP A 90 10.83 11.96 -16.58
CA ASP A 90 9.49 12.33 -16.11
C ASP A 90 8.40 11.52 -16.84
N GLY A 91 7.46 10.99 -16.07
CA GLY A 91 6.41 10.11 -16.58
C GLY A 91 6.84 8.65 -16.74
N LYS A 92 8.04 8.26 -16.28
CA LYS A 92 8.48 6.87 -16.18
C LYS A 92 8.91 6.49 -14.77
N TYR A 93 8.93 5.19 -14.50
CA TYR A 93 9.32 4.65 -13.21
C TYR A 93 10.07 3.32 -13.33
N MET A 94 10.79 2.97 -12.27
CA MET A 94 11.43 1.67 -12.09
C MET A 94 11.35 1.29 -10.62
N SER A 95 10.53 0.30 -10.28
CA SER A 95 10.20 -0.02 -8.88
C SER A 95 11.23 -0.88 -8.17
N HIS A 96 12.18 -1.44 -8.91
CA HIS A 96 13.09 -2.45 -8.41
C HIS A 96 14.49 -2.29 -9.03
N PRO A 97 15.53 -2.85 -8.39
CA PRO A 97 16.85 -2.94 -8.98
C PRO A 97 16.83 -3.70 -10.31
N ASN A 98 17.57 -3.22 -11.31
CA ASN A 98 17.42 -3.69 -12.68
C ASN A 98 18.70 -3.56 -13.54
N ILE A 99 18.66 -4.20 -14.72
CA ILE A 99 19.62 -4.04 -15.84
C ILE A 99 18.94 -3.49 -17.10
N GLN A 100 17.74 -2.93 -16.95
CA GLN A 100 16.90 -2.53 -18.08
C GLN A 100 17.42 -1.22 -18.65
N THR A 101 17.42 -1.08 -19.97
CA THR A 101 17.91 0.13 -20.62
C THR A 101 16.89 1.25 -20.68
N ASN A 102 15.64 0.97 -20.30
CA ASN A 102 14.53 1.92 -20.26
C ASN A 102 13.72 1.71 -18.97
N CYS A 103 13.14 2.78 -18.47
CA CYS A 103 12.14 2.72 -17.41
C CYS A 103 10.73 2.45 -17.98
N ASP A 104 9.85 1.94 -17.13
CA ASP A 104 8.44 1.69 -17.48
C ASP A 104 7.67 3.00 -17.56
N THR A 105 6.79 3.14 -18.56
CA THR A 105 5.92 4.31 -18.68
C THR A 105 4.83 4.29 -17.62
N CYS A 106 4.60 5.42 -16.95
CA CYS A 106 3.52 5.54 -15.98
C CYS A 106 2.15 5.47 -16.65
N THR A 107 1.20 4.83 -15.97
CA THR A 107 -0.20 4.77 -16.38
C THR A 107 -0.79 6.18 -16.44
N SER A 108 -1.65 6.44 -17.44
CA SER A 108 -2.38 7.70 -17.58
C SER A 108 -3.81 7.55 -17.06
N CYS A 109 -4.22 8.38 -16.10
CA CYS A 109 -5.61 8.44 -15.63
C CYS A 109 -6.46 9.40 -16.48
N SER A 110 -5.86 10.10 -17.45
CA SER A 110 -6.52 11.19 -18.18
C SER A 110 -7.33 10.75 -19.39
N HIS A 111 -7.52 9.45 -19.61
CA HIS A 111 -8.33 8.97 -20.73
C HIS A 111 -9.79 9.39 -20.49
N ARG A 112 -10.35 10.22 -21.39
CA ARG A 112 -11.65 10.87 -21.19
C ARG A 112 -12.80 9.88 -20.94
N SER A 113 -12.73 8.70 -21.55
CA SER A 113 -13.74 7.64 -21.40
C SER A 113 -13.53 6.71 -20.21
N ALA A 114 -12.41 6.81 -19.48
CA ALA A 114 -12.10 5.89 -18.38
C ALA A 114 -12.68 6.32 -17.03
N ASN A 115 -13.17 7.56 -16.90
CA ASN A 115 -13.68 8.16 -15.66
C ASN A 115 -12.73 7.97 -14.46
N LEU A 116 -11.42 8.06 -14.71
CA LEU A 116 -10.37 7.93 -13.72
C LEU A 116 -9.87 9.31 -13.27
N GLU A 117 -9.32 9.34 -12.07
CA GLU A 117 -8.56 10.43 -11.49
C GLU A 117 -7.31 9.88 -10.79
N GLU A 118 -6.30 10.73 -10.60
CA GLU A 118 -5.05 10.35 -9.94
C GLU A 118 -5.27 10.24 -8.43
N LYS A 119 -5.06 9.04 -7.88
CA LYS A 119 -5.04 8.81 -6.43
C LYS A 119 -3.63 8.99 -5.86
N GLU A 120 -2.65 8.41 -6.54
CA GLU A 120 -1.24 8.53 -6.17
C GLU A 120 -0.42 8.93 -7.40
N PRO A 121 0.47 9.92 -7.27
CA PRO A 121 1.25 10.42 -8.39
C PRO A 121 2.26 9.39 -8.88
N CYS A 122 2.58 9.49 -10.18
CA CYS A 122 3.76 8.85 -10.75
C CYS A 122 5.02 9.42 -10.10
N THR A 123 5.97 8.56 -9.74
CA THR A 123 7.31 8.96 -9.31
C THR A 123 8.34 8.09 -10.02
N VAL A 124 9.62 8.47 -10.01
CA VAL A 124 10.67 7.63 -10.62
C VAL A 124 10.72 6.21 -10.01
N TYR A 125 10.22 6.01 -8.79
CA TYR A 125 10.21 4.71 -8.12
C TYR A 125 8.88 3.94 -8.22
N ARG A 126 7.79 4.60 -8.63
CA ARG A 126 6.42 4.06 -8.49
C ARG A 126 5.55 4.48 -9.66
N ASN A 127 4.76 3.55 -10.16
CA ASN A 127 3.70 3.87 -11.11
C ASN A 127 2.64 4.79 -10.47
N ARG A 128 1.94 5.55 -11.30
CA ARG A 128 0.71 6.24 -10.94
C ARG A 128 -0.37 5.23 -10.54
N VAL A 129 -1.11 5.54 -9.48
CA VAL A 129 -2.33 4.82 -9.12
C VAL A 129 -3.54 5.65 -9.51
N CYS A 130 -4.38 5.10 -10.38
CA CYS A 130 -5.67 5.71 -10.73
C CYS A 130 -6.77 5.21 -9.80
N GLN A 131 -7.72 6.08 -9.49
CA GLN A 131 -8.99 5.69 -8.89
C GLN A 131 -10.15 6.21 -9.75
N CYS A 132 -11.32 5.61 -9.60
CA CYS A 132 -12.53 6.12 -10.23
C CYS A 132 -12.88 7.49 -9.66
N LYS A 133 -13.35 8.40 -10.50
CA LYS A 133 -13.98 9.65 -10.06
C LYS A 133 -15.20 9.36 -9.18
N ASP A 134 -15.59 10.34 -8.37
CA ASP A 134 -16.82 10.28 -7.59
C ASP A 134 -18.03 9.93 -8.48
N GLY A 135 -18.81 8.94 -8.05
CA GLY A 135 -19.95 8.40 -8.79
C GLY A 135 -19.62 7.31 -9.82
N PHE A 136 -18.34 6.92 -9.99
CA PHE A 136 -17.91 5.86 -10.91
C PHE A 136 -17.27 4.69 -10.16
N TYR A 137 -17.34 3.47 -10.71
CA TYR A 137 -16.96 2.23 -10.01
C TYR A 137 -16.00 1.39 -10.84
N CYS A 138 -14.86 0.97 -10.28
CA CYS A 138 -13.81 0.34 -11.05
C CYS A 138 -14.07 -1.16 -11.25
N THR A 139 -14.40 -1.58 -12.46
CA THR A 139 -14.29 -2.97 -12.93
C THR A 139 -13.04 -3.09 -13.77
N THR A 140 -12.10 -3.96 -13.44
CA THR A 140 -10.86 -4.11 -14.23
C THR A 140 -11.16 -4.36 -15.73
N PRO A 141 -10.74 -3.50 -16.69
CA PRO A 141 -9.93 -2.27 -16.57
C PRO A 141 -10.71 -0.99 -16.96
N GLY A 142 -11.49 -0.41 -16.05
CA GLY A 142 -12.21 0.84 -16.26
C GLY A 142 -13.22 1.16 -15.17
N CYS A 143 -13.69 2.41 -15.10
CA CYS A 143 -14.75 2.77 -14.17
C CYS A 143 -16.11 2.76 -14.86
N VAL A 144 -16.97 1.85 -14.45
CA VAL A 144 -18.37 1.76 -14.88
C VAL A 144 -19.22 2.50 -13.87
N ASP A 145 -20.15 3.35 -14.31
CA ASP A 145 -21.19 3.95 -13.48
C ASP A 145 -22.31 2.92 -13.26
N LEU A 146 -22.68 2.61 -12.01
CA LEU A 146 -23.79 1.69 -11.71
C LEU A 146 -25.17 2.34 -11.87
N PHE A 147 -25.28 3.67 -11.76
CA PHE A 147 -26.56 4.39 -11.77
C PHE A 147 -27.43 4.07 -12.98
N PRO A 148 -26.90 4.04 -14.23
CA PRO A 148 -27.66 3.65 -15.41
C PRO A 148 -28.22 2.22 -15.37
N PHE A 149 -27.59 1.34 -14.58
CA PHE A 149 -27.90 -0.08 -14.53
C PHE A 149 -28.75 -0.47 -13.32
N LEU A 150 -28.93 0.42 -12.33
CA LEU A 150 -29.68 0.10 -11.10
C LEU A 150 -31.10 -0.43 -11.37
N PRO A 151 -31.89 0.10 -12.33
CA PRO A 151 -33.21 -0.45 -12.61
C PRO A 151 -33.16 -1.89 -13.11
N GLU A 152 -32.14 -2.23 -13.91
CA GLU A 152 -31.96 -3.58 -14.46
C GLU A 152 -31.41 -4.54 -13.40
N ILE A 153 -30.44 -4.10 -12.61
CA ILE A 153 -29.89 -4.85 -11.48
C ILE A 153 -30.99 -5.15 -10.43
N ALA A 154 -31.89 -4.20 -10.19
CA ALA A 154 -33.02 -4.40 -9.28
C ALA A 154 -33.98 -5.51 -9.75
N ASN A 155 -34.04 -5.80 -11.05
CA ASN A 155 -34.84 -6.91 -11.58
C ASN A 155 -34.17 -8.29 -11.37
N LEU A 156 -32.87 -8.34 -11.05
CA LEU A 156 -32.12 -9.60 -10.93
C LEU A 156 -32.26 -10.28 -9.57
N MET A 157 -32.69 -9.56 -8.53
CA MET A 157 -32.68 -10.06 -7.16
C MET A 157 -33.97 -9.75 -6.42
N GLU A 158 -34.26 -10.58 -5.42
CA GLU A 158 -35.41 -10.37 -4.54
C GLU A 158 -35.09 -9.31 -3.47
N TRP A 159 -36.14 -8.69 -2.91
CA TRP A 159 -36.03 -7.76 -1.78
C TRP A 159 -35.18 -8.32 -0.63
N THR A 160 -35.39 -9.59 -0.29
CA THR A 160 -34.66 -10.28 0.78
C THR A 160 -33.16 -10.32 0.50
N VAL A 161 -32.76 -10.52 -0.76
CA VAL A 161 -31.35 -10.51 -1.18
C VAL A 161 -30.77 -9.10 -1.03
N MET A 162 -31.47 -8.07 -1.50
CA MET A 162 -30.99 -6.69 -1.39
C MET A 162 -30.92 -6.22 0.07
N ARG A 163 -31.91 -6.61 0.89
CA ARG A 163 -31.92 -6.38 2.34
C ARG A 163 -30.71 -7.01 3.00
N ASP A 164 -30.40 -8.26 2.69
CA ASP A 164 -29.23 -8.96 3.25
C ASP A 164 -27.91 -8.33 2.81
N VAL A 165 -27.82 -7.86 1.55
CA VAL A 165 -26.66 -7.09 1.07
C VAL A 165 -26.48 -5.82 1.91
N ALA A 166 -27.54 -5.03 2.08
CA ALA A 166 -27.51 -3.80 2.86
C ALA A 166 -27.12 -4.04 4.33
N VAL A 167 -27.68 -5.09 4.96
CA VAL A 167 -27.35 -5.47 6.34
C VAL A 167 -25.88 -5.89 6.47
N ARG A 168 -25.37 -6.73 5.56
CA ARG A 168 -23.97 -7.21 5.59
C ARG A 168 -22.96 -6.09 5.35
N SER A 169 -23.36 -5.04 4.63
CA SER A 169 -22.61 -3.79 4.46
C SER A 169 -22.67 -2.85 5.67
N GLY A 170 -23.44 -3.18 6.71
CA GLY A 170 -23.55 -2.35 7.92
C GLY A 170 -24.50 -1.16 7.78
N MET A 171 -25.43 -1.17 6.82
CA MET A 171 -26.51 -0.18 6.81
C MET A 171 -27.42 -0.36 8.03
N PRO A 172 -27.84 0.74 8.71
CA PRO A 172 -28.78 0.65 9.82
C PRO A 172 -30.12 0.07 9.37
N LEU A 173 -30.70 -0.84 10.15
CA LEU A 173 -32.03 -1.43 9.84
C LEU A 173 -33.10 -0.37 9.61
N THR A 174 -33.08 0.71 10.39
CA THR A 174 -34.02 1.84 10.22
C THR A 174 -33.91 2.51 8.84
N ALA A 175 -32.71 2.57 8.26
CA ALA A 175 -32.54 3.11 6.91
C ALA A 175 -33.05 2.13 5.84
N ILE A 176 -33.01 0.83 6.12
CA ILE A 176 -33.49 -0.23 5.21
C ILE A 176 -35.02 -0.31 5.24
N ASP A 177 -35.61 -0.35 6.44
CA ASP A 177 -37.04 -0.59 6.64
C ASP A 177 -37.91 0.54 6.04
N VAL A 178 -37.39 1.77 6.00
CA VAL A 178 -38.05 2.91 5.32
C VAL A 178 -38.36 2.62 3.85
N HIS A 179 -37.48 1.90 3.15
CA HIS A 179 -37.71 1.56 1.73
C HIS A 179 -38.79 0.49 1.57
N GLU A 180 -38.95 -0.40 2.54
CA GLU A 180 -40.04 -1.39 2.56
C GLU A 180 -41.40 -0.70 2.71
N GLU A 181 -41.46 0.31 3.57
CA GLU A 181 -42.70 1.04 3.89
C GLU A 181 -43.15 1.99 2.78
N ASN A 182 -42.24 2.64 2.07
CA ASN A 182 -42.56 3.69 1.09
C ASN A 182 -43.18 3.16 -0.22
N HIS A 183 -42.88 1.91 -0.60
CA HIS A 183 -43.34 1.30 -1.85
C HIS A 183 -43.98 -0.08 -1.65
N PRO A 184 -45.04 -0.20 -0.81
CA PRO A 184 -45.51 -1.48 -0.27
C PRO A 184 -46.10 -2.44 -1.31
N ARG A 185 -46.33 -1.98 -2.54
CA ARG A 185 -46.88 -2.78 -3.65
C ARG A 185 -45.92 -2.92 -4.83
N ASP A 186 -44.76 -2.26 -4.79
CA ASP A 186 -43.79 -2.29 -5.88
C ASP A 186 -42.42 -2.72 -5.35
N ARG A 187 -42.21 -4.05 -5.31
CA ARG A 187 -40.95 -4.64 -4.87
C ARG A 187 -39.76 -4.17 -5.70
N ARG A 188 -39.97 -3.90 -6.99
CA ARG A 188 -38.90 -3.44 -7.88
C ARG A 188 -38.45 -2.05 -7.47
N GLU A 189 -39.38 -1.14 -7.18
CA GLU A 189 -39.06 0.19 -6.66
C GLU A 189 -38.43 0.13 -5.26
N GLN A 190 -38.90 -0.75 -4.37
CA GLN A 190 -38.23 -0.98 -3.07
C GLN A 190 -36.76 -1.37 -3.25
N ILE A 191 -36.48 -2.36 -4.10
CA ILE A 191 -35.12 -2.83 -4.38
C ILE A 191 -34.29 -1.74 -5.04
N PHE A 192 -34.84 -1.02 -6.02
CA PHE A 192 -34.14 0.06 -6.72
C PHE A 192 -33.72 1.18 -5.77
N HIS A 193 -34.63 1.66 -4.91
CA HIS A 193 -34.34 2.74 -3.97
C HIS A 193 -33.34 2.32 -2.88
N LEU A 194 -33.47 1.10 -2.35
CA LEU A 194 -32.49 0.57 -1.39
C LEU A 194 -31.11 0.36 -2.05
N LEU A 195 -31.07 -0.21 -3.26
CA LEU A 195 -29.84 -0.41 -4.01
C LEU A 195 -29.17 0.93 -4.33
N ARG A 196 -29.94 1.95 -4.69
CA ARG A 196 -29.43 3.30 -4.93
C ARG A 196 -28.77 3.89 -3.68
N GLU A 197 -29.46 3.89 -2.54
CA GLU A 197 -28.87 4.40 -1.29
C GLU A 197 -27.62 3.59 -0.87
N TRP A 198 -27.67 2.27 -1.04
CA TRP A 198 -26.53 1.39 -0.76
C TRP A 198 -25.33 1.74 -1.65
N VAL A 199 -25.54 1.93 -2.95
CA VAL A 199 -24.50 2.33 -3.92
C VAL A 199 -23.90 3.70 -3.58
N GLU A 200 -24.72 4.66 -3.14
CA GLU A 200 -24.28 5.99 -2.69
C GLU A 200 -23.39 5.89 -1.44
N ARG A 201 -23.70 4.99 -0.49
CA ARG A 201 -22.93 4.79 0.74
C ARG A 201 -21.61 4.05 0.54
N GLU A 202 -21.61 2.99 -0.28
CA GLU A 202 -20.41 2.19 -0.55
C GLU A 202 -19.40 2.94 -1.44
N GLY A 203 -19.87 3.91 -2.23
CA GLY A 203 -19.04 4.68 -3.14
C GLY A 203 -18.26 3.77 -4.09
N LYS A 204 -16.99 4.09 -4.36
CA LYS A 204 -16.18 3.43 -5.39
C LYS A 204 -16.08 1.89 -5.33
N GLU A 205 -16.31 1.27 -4.17
CA GLU A 205 -16.25 -0.19 -4.02
C GLU A 205 -17.61 -0.89 -4.27
N ALA A 206 -18.71 -0.16 -4.51
CA ALA A 206 -20.05 -0.73 -4.59
C ALA A 206 -20.18 -1.87 -5.61
N SER A 207 -19.64 -1.76 -6.83
CA SER A 207 -19.74 -2.83 -7.83
C SER A 207 -19.05 -4.12 -7.37
N LYS A 208 -17.82 -3.99 -6.88
CA LYS A 208 -17.03 -5.10 -6.36
C LYS A 208 -17.65 -5.70 -5.10
N GLN A 209 -18.13 -4.86 -4.19
CA GLN A 209 -18.75 -5.30 -2.94
C GLN A 209 -20.10 -5.96 -3.19
N LEU A 210 -20.87 -5.51 -4.18
CA LEU A 210 -22.15 -6.13 -4.55
C LEU A 210 -21.90 -7.55 -5.06
N VAL A 211 -21.00 -7.69 -6.05
CA VAL A 211 -20.64 -9.00 -6.62
C VAL A 211 -20.06 -9.93 -5.55
N LYS A 212 -19.13 -9.42 -4.72
CA LYS A 212 -18.51 -10.19 -3.64
C LYS A 212 -19.53 -10.63 -2.60
N THR A 213 -20.39 -9.72 -2.13
CA THR A 213 -21.41 -10.03 -1.11
C THR A 213 -22.43 -11.04 -1.65
N LEU A 214 -22.85 -10.91 -2.91
CA LEU A 214 -23.72 -11.89 -3.57
C LEU A 214 -23.04 -13.26 -3.66
N GLN A 215 -21.75 -13.33 -3.98
CA GLN A 215 -20.98 -14.58 -3.99
C GLN A 215 -20.87 -15.20 -2.60
N ASP A 216 -20.58 -14.39 -1.58
CA ASP A 216 -20.48 -14.81 -0.17
C ASP A 216 -21.83 -15.32 0.37
N MET A 217 -22.94 -14.79 -0.15
CA MET A 217 -24.31 -15.25 0.11
C MET A 217 -24.71 -16.49 -0.74
N GLY A 218 -23.84 -16.99 -1.61
CA GLY A 218 -24.12 -18.12 -2.50
C GLY A 218 -25.01 -17.78 -3.71
N LYS A 219 -25.31 -16.49 -3.95
CA LYS A 219 -26.11 -15.99 -5.08
C LYS A 219 -25.26 -15.82 -6.36
N ARG A 220 -24.55 -16.89 -6.75
CA ARG A 220 -23.57 -16.87 -7.86
C ARG A 220 -24.20 -16.44 -9.20
N ASN A 221 -25.35 -16.99 -9.56
CA ASN A 221 -26.03 -16.65 -10.82
C ASN A 221 -26.41 -15.15 -10.88
N THR A 222 -26.87 -14.58 -9.77
CA THR A 222 -27.18 -13.15 -9.68
C THR A 222 -25.91 -12.31 -9.81
N ALA A 223 -24.83 -12.71 -9.14
CA ALA A 223 -23.54 -12.02 -9.24
C ALA A 223 -23.00 -12.03 -10.68
N GLU A 224 -23.08 -13.17 -11.37
CA GLU A 224 -22.69 -13.31 -12.78
C GLU A 224 -23.56 -12.44 -13.71
N ALA A 225 -24.87 -12.40 -13.49
CA ALA A 225 -25.79 -11.55 -14.26
C ALA A 225 -25.50 -10.05 -14.05
N VAL A 226 -25.20 -9.63 -12.82
CA VAL A 226 -24.76 -8.25 -12.53
C VAL A 226 -23.48 -7.90 -13.29
N VAL A 227 -22.49 -8.80 -13.27
CA VAL A 227 -21.23 -8.62 -14.03
C VAL A 227 -21.50 -8.54 -15.54
N ALA A 228 -22.43 -9.34 -16.06
CA ALA A 228 -22.79 -9.32 -17.48
C ALA A 228 -23.43 -7.98 -17.90
N ILE A 229 -24.34 -7.42 -17.10
CA ILE A 229 -24.95 -6.10 -17.36
C ILE A 229 -23.88 -5.00 -17.40
N ILE A 230 -22.98 -5.02 -16.42
CA ILE A 230 -21.89 -4.04 -16.28
C ILE A 230 -20.93 -4.11 -17.46
N ASN A 231 -20.56 -5.31 -17.92
CA ASN A 231 -19.57 -5.49 -18.98
C ASN A 231 -20.14 -5.35 -20.39
N SER A 232 -21.41 -5.73 -20.62
CA SER A 232 -22.01 -5.69 -21.95
C SER A 232 -22.20 -4.26 -22.47
N ASN A 233 -22.41 -3.29 -21.56
CA ASN A 233 -22.64 -1.89 -21.91
C ASN A 233 -21.38 -1.00 -21.79
N GLY A 234 -20.32 -1.47 -21.12
CA GLY A 234 -19.01 -0.79 -21.11
C GLY A 234 -18.30 -0.75 -22.47
N ASN A 235 -18.60 -1.70 -23.36
CA ASN A 235 -18.04 -1.77 -24.72
C ASN A 235 -18.78 -0.90 -25.76
N ALA A 236 -19.95 -0.34 -25.43
CA ALA A 236 -20.69 0.53 -26.34
C ALA A 236 -20.22 2.01 -26.31
N GLY A 237 -19.45 2.41 -25.29
CA GLY A 237 -18.87 3.76 -25.17
C GLY A 237 -17.52 3.97 -25.88
N GLY A 238 -17.06 3.01 -26.66
CA GLY A 238 -15.76 3.02 -27.34
C GLY A 238 -15.79 3.43 -28.83
N ASN A 239 -16.96 3.69 -29.42
CA ASN A 239 -17.09 4.10 -30.81
C ASN A 239 -18.16 5.20 -30.98
N VAL A 240 -17.82 6.45 -30.62
CA VAL A 240 -18.30 7.68 -31.29
C VAL A 240 -17.19 8.72 -31.18
#